data_AF-A0A183A2F2-F1
#
_entry.id   AF-A0A183A2F2-F1
#
_cell.length_a   1.000
_cell.length_b   1.000
_cell.length_c   1.000
_cell.angle_alpha   90.00
_cell.angle_beta   90.00
_cell.angle_gamma   90.00
#
_symmetry.space_group_name_H-M   'P 1'
#
loop_
_entity.id
_entity.type
_entity.pdbx_description
1 polymer ?
#
loop_
_entity_poly.entity_id
_entity_poly.type
_entity_poly.pdbx_seq_one_letter_code
_entity_poly.pdbx_strand_id
1 'polypeptide(L)'
;MAHVLHTEGSKRVLNDCEQVGRWRQFIHAQYLNCYTYDLYEAYRDHVRTIELFVYLDGPMNQTACLDCFSSEIKSQLSGAVVVVHNADTYPDVNQEGINIQPGSLTEIKVKTIKHTQKTPPYGRCSPDTPMTIQLYGSESYAYSEHACRMSTIQIGASDNVCNHELNLRGMEKLKIE
;
A
#
# COMPACT_ATOMS: atom_id res chain seq x y z
N MET A 1 -18.33 -8.82 -2.83
CA MET A 1 -17.54 -9.60 -1.86
C MET A 1 -16.33 -10.09 -2.63
N ALA A 2 -15.12 -9.60 -2.33
CA ALA A 2 -13.92 -10.07 -3.02
C ALA A 2 -13.59 -11.49 -2.49
N HIS A 3 -13.59 -12.47 -3.38
CA HIS A 3 -13.18 -13.84 -3.07
C HIS A 3 -11.77 -14.06 -3.64
N VAL A 4 -10.81 -14.35 -2.75
CA VAL A 4 -9.48 -14.84 -3.15
C VAL A 4 -9.62 -16.32 -3.48
N LEU A 5 -9.46 -16.69 -4.75
CA LEU A 5 -9.50 -18.07 -5.21
C LEU A 5 -8.08 -18.55 -5.51
N HIS A 6 -7.61 -19.55 -4.75
CA HIS A 6 -6.34 -20.23 -5.02
C HIS A 6 -6.59 -21.33 -6.05
N THR A 7 -5.95 -21.27 -7.22
CA THR A 7 -5.96 -22.37 -8.19
C THR A 7 -4.60 -23.06 -8.17
N GLU A 8 -4.60 -24.39 -8.04
CA GLU A 8 -3.39 -25.22 -8.08
C GLU A 8 -2.84 -25.27 -9.52
N GLY A 9 -2.05 -24.26 -9.88
CA GLY A 9 -1.18 -24.22 -11.06
C GLY A 9 0.22 -24.75 -10.75
N SER A 10 0.87 -25.34 -11.75
CA SER A 10 2.03 -26.25 -11.66
C SER A 10 3.23 -25.79 -10.81
N LYS A 11 3.61 -26.67 -9.87
CA LYS A 11 4.82 -26.71 -9.01
C LYS A 11 4.80 -25.86 -7.74
N ARG A 12 4.65 -26.55 -6.59
CA ARG A 12 4.89 -26.05 -5.23
C ARG A 12 6.33 -25.53 -5.07
N VAL A 13 6.56 -24.24 -5.31
CA VAL A 13 7.80 -23.54 -4.88
C VAL A 13 7.46 -22.21 -4.20
N LEU A 14 6.20 -22.01 -3.79
CA LEU A 14 5.77 -20.78 -3.12
C LEU A 14 4.97 -21.16 -1.88
N ASN A 15 5.31 -20.54 -0.75
CA ASN A 15 4.52 -20.65 0.48
C ASN A 15 3.20 -19.92 0.27
N ASP A 16 2.13 -20.42 0.89
CA ASP A 16 0.84 -19.74 0.87
C ASP A 16 0.96 -18.35 1.54
N CYS A 17 0.29 -17.34 0.97
CA CYS A 17 0.28 -15.97 1.48
C CYS A 17 -0.16 -15.92 2.95
N GLU A 18 -1.10 -16.80 3.35
CA GLU A 18 -1.60 -16.89 4.73
C GLU A 18 -0.54 -17.43 5.72
N GLN A 19 0.53 -18.09 5.23
CA GLN A 19 1.59 -18.65 6.08
C GLN A 19 2.73 -17.66 6.32
N VAL A 20 2.97 -16.74 5.39
CA VAL A 20 4.17 -15.88 5.37
C VAL A 20 3.88 -14.40 5.58
N GLY A 21 2.61 -14.03 5.61
CA GLY A 21 2.20 -12.65 5.81
C GLY A 21 0.75 -12.53 6.27
N ARG A 22 0.26 -11.29 6.26
CA ARG A 22 -1.10 -10.94 6.65
C ARG A 22 -1.70 -9.96 5.65
N TRP A 23 -3.00 -10.13 5.40
CA TRP A 23 -3.80 -9.16 4.68
C TRP A 23 -4.40 -8.14 5.65
N ARG A 24 -4.43 -6.88 5.22
CA ARG A 24 -5.11 -5.79 5.94
C ARG A 24 -6.06 -5.10 4.98
N GLN A 25 -7.24 -4.76 5.48
CA GLN A 25 -8.23 -4.02 4.72
C GLN A 25 -8.29 -2.58 5.23
N PHE A 26 -8.39 -1.63 4.30
CA PHE A 26 -8.71 -0.25 4.62
C PHE A 26 -9.62 0.34 3.54
N ILE A 27 -10.32 1.43 3.87
CA ILE A 27 -11.17 2.16 2.92
C ILE A 27 -10.43 3.42 2.51
N HIS A 28 -10.20 3.56 1.21
CA HIS A 28 -9.65 4.77 0.60
C HIS A 28 -10.78 5.63 0.03
N ALA A 29 -10.71 6.95 0.21
CA ALA A 29 -11.78 7.86 -0.20
C ALA A 29 -12.14 7.77 -1.70
N GLN A 30 -11.13 7.60 -2.56
CA GLN A 30 -11.29 7.58 -4.03
C GLN A 30 -11.27 6.18 -4.65
N TYR A 31 -10.70 5.20 -3.94
CA TYR A 31 -10.48 3.84 -4.47
C TYR A 31 -11.31 2.79 -3.70
N LEU A 32 -12.12 3.23 -2.74
CA LEU A 32 -13.00 2.41 -1.93
C LEU A 32 -12.23 1.31 -1.18
N ASN A 33 -12.59 0.04 -1.38
CA ASN A 33 -11.98 -1.06 -0.66
C ASN A 33 -10.56 -1.32 -1.17
N CYS A 34 -9.59 -1.18 -0.27
CA CYS A 34 -8.19 -1.48 -0.55
C CYS A 34 -7.69 -2.58 0.39
N TYR A 35 -6.74 -3.37 -0.12
CA TYR A 35 -6.11 -4.45 0.62
C TYR A 35 -4.59 -4.29 0.53
N THR A 36 -3.90 -4.39 1.66
CA THR A 36 -2.44 -4.50 1.71
C THR A 36 -2.02 -5.89 2.17
N TYR A 37 -0.86 -6.32 1.69
CA TYR A 37 -0.25 -7.59 2.09
C TYR A 37 1.12 -7.31 2.70
N ASP A 38 1.26 -7.59 3.99
CA ASP A 38 2.50 -7.39 4.75
C ASP A 38 3.11 -8.75 5.10
N LEU A 39 4.41 -8.93 4.80
CA LEU A 39 5.16 -10.11 5.24
C LEU A 39 5.46 -10.04 6.75
N TYR A 40 5.36 -11.20 7.42
CA TYR A 40 5.85 -11.31 8.79
C TYR A 40 7.37 -11.13 8.84
N GLU A 41 7.86 -10.56 9.93
CA GLU A 41 9.28 -10.19 10.10
C GLU A 41 10.25 -11.34 9.77
N ALA A 42 9.92 -12.57 10.18
CA ALA A 42 10.72 -13.76 9.90
C ALA A 42 10.93 -14.07 8.41
N TYR A 43 10.04 -13.60 7.53
CA TYR A 43 10.07 -13.89 6.10
C TYR A 43 10.57 -12.74 5.24
N ARG A 44 10.70 -11.52 5.79
CA ARG A 44 11.07 -10.31 5.02
C ARG A 44 12.40 -10.44 4.27
N ASP A 45 13.37 -11.11 4.88
CA ASP A 45 14.71 -11.28 4.28
C ASP A 45 14.79 -12.43 3.25
N HIS A 46 13.78 -13.32 3.22
CA HIS A 46 13.79 -14.56 2.44
C HIS A 46 12.89 -14.50 1.21
N VAL A 47 11.79 -13.75 1.29
CA VAL A 47 10.89 -13.58 0.15
C VAL A 47 11.56 -12.73 -0.92
N ARG A 48 11.49 -13.20 -2.17
CA ARG A 48 12.08 -12.54 -3.34
C ARG A 48 11.04 -12.16 -4.39
N THR A 49 9.91 -12.85 -4.40
CA THR A 49 8.86 -12.69 -5.39
C THR A 49 7.52 -12.90 -4.71
N ILE A 50 6.54 -12.10 -5.11
CA ILE A 50 5.14 -12.24 -4.74
C ILE A 50 4.37 -12.36 -6.04
N GLU A 51 3.55 -13.40 -6.16
CA GLU A 51 2.69 -13.63 -7.30
C GLU A 51 1.24 -13.53 -6.84
N LEU A 52 0.44 -12.71 -7.53
CA LEU A 52 -0.95 -12.46 -7.19
C LEU A 52 -1.84 -12.69 -8.41
N PHE A 53 -2.92 -13.45 -8.21
CA PHE A 53 -4.02 -13.55 -9.17
C PHE A 53 -5.18 -12.68 -8.69
N VAL A 54 -5.39 -11.55 -9.36
CA VAL A 54 -6.43 -10.59 -9.00
C VAL A 54 -7.62 -10.72 -9.94
N TYR A 55 -8.77 -11.06 -9.37
CA TYR A 55 -10.05 -11.06 -10.07
C TYR A 55 -10.69 -9.69 -9.91
N LEU A 56 -10.75 -8.95 -11.02
CA LEU A 56 -11.55 -7.74 -11.12
C LEU A 56 -12.92 -8.18 -11.62
N ASP A 57 -13.87 -8.37 -10.70
CA ASP A 57 -15.24 -8.79 -11.02
C ASP A 57 -15.80 -7.97 -12.20
N GLY A 58 -16.31 -8.66 -13.22
CA GLY A 58 -17.13 -8.07 -14.28
C GLY A 58 -18.56 -8.62 -14.19
N PRO A 59 -19.61 -8.01 -14.79
CA PRO A 59 -19.71 -6.74 -15.53
C PRO A 59 -20.35 -5.62 -14.67
N MET A 60 -20.33 -4.36 -15.16
CA MET A 60 -21.07 -3.21 -14.62
C MET A 60 -22.56 -3.48 -14.30
N ASN A 61 -23.13 -4.58 -14.79
CA ASN A 61 -24.54 -4.96 -14.67
C ASN A 61 -24.94 -5.49 -13.27
N GLN A 62 -24.00 -5.74 -12.35
CA GLN A 62 -24.32 -6.19 -10.98
C GLN A 62 -24.29 -5.07 -9.93
N THR A 63 -23.80 -3.89 -10.27
CA THR A 63 -23.85 -2.73 -9.39
C THR A 63 -25.16 -1.97 -9.61
N ALA A 64 -26.04 -1.98 -8.61
CA ALA A 64 -27.33 -1.28 -8.63
C ALA A 64 -27.24 0.26 -8.72
N CYS A 65 -26.02 0.79 -8.88
CA CYS A 65 -25.72 2.21 -8.92
C CYS A 65 -24.82 2.50 -10.11
N LEU A 66 -25.44 2.78 -11.25
CA LEU A 66 -24.76 3.18 -12.49
C LEU A 66 -23.96 4.49 -12.29
N ASP A 67 -24.43 5.35 -11.37
CA ASP A 67 -23.83 6.65 -11.06
C ASP A 67 -22.70 6.61 -10.02
N CYS A 68 -22.49 5.48 -9.34
CA CYS A 68 -21.41 5.34 -8.36
C CYS A 68 -20.02 5.38 -9.02
N PHE A 69 -19.96 5.18 -10.34
CA PHE A 69 -18.74 5.26 -11.13
C PHE A 69 -18.71 6.49 -12.06
N SER A 70 -19.78 7.29 -12.11
CA SER A 70 -19.91 8.39 -13.07
C SER A 70 -19.31 9.71 -12.58
N SER A 71 -19.24 9.93 -11.26
CA SER A 71 -18.75 11.19 -10.66
C SER A 71 -17.24 11.27 -10.42
N GLU A 72 -16.52 10.14 -10.38
CA GLU A 72 -15.07 10.13 -10.12
C GLU A 72 -14.30 9.56 -11.32
N ILE A 73 -13.48 10.39 -11.98
CA ILE A 73 -12.67 10.01 -13.17
C ILE A 73 -11.81 8.75 -12.90
N LYS A 74 -11.37 8.56 -11.65
CA LYS A 74 -10.54 7.42 -11.25
C LYS A 74 -11.29 6.09 -11.22
N SER A 75 -12.61 6.09 -11.03
CA SER A 75 -13.43 4.88 -11.04
C SER A 75 -13.89 4.47 -12.45
N GLN A 76 -13.59 5.31 -13.45
CA GLN A 76 -13.79 5.03 -14.88
C GLN A 76 -12.62 4.27 -15.51
N LEU A 77 -11.46 4.21 -14.84
CA LEU A 77 -10.31 3.43 -15.29
C LEU A 77 -10.59 1.94 -15.06
N SER A 78 -10.65 1.16 -16.14
CA SER A 78 -10.77 -0.29 -16.05
C SER A 78 -9.42 -0.90 -15.66
N GLY A 79 -9.32 -1.45 -14.45
CA GLY A 79 -8.10 -2.08 -13.95
C GLY A 79 -7.98 -2.11 -12.44
N ALA A 80 -6.82 -2.53 -11.96
CA ALA A 80 -6.44 -2.46 -10.55
C ALA A 80 -5.42 -1.33 -10.35
N VAL A 81 -5.42 -0.71 -9.17
CA VAL A 81 -4.32 0.16 -8.74
C VAL A 81 -3.51 -0.60 -7.70
N VAL A 82 -2.20 -0.75 -7.94
CA VAL A 82 -1.28 -1.41 -7.02
C VAL A 82 -0.22 -0.42 -6.55
N VAL A 83 0.12 -0.49 -5.27
CA VAL A 83 1.18 0.30 -4.64
C VAL A 83 2.16 -0.66 -3.99
N VAL A 84 3.45 -0.43 -4.20
CA VAL A 84 4.52 -1.11 -3.45
C VAL A 84 5.06 -0.13 -2.43
N HIS A 85 4.95 -0.46 -1.16
CA HIS A 85 5.40 0.38 -0.05
C HIS A 85 6.12 -0.46 1.01
N ASN A 86 6.72 0.21 2.00
CA ASN A 86 7.40 -0.44 3.10
C ASN A 86 6.45 -1.28 3.96
N ALA A 87 6.96 -2.37 4.51
CA ALA A 87 6.17 -3.23 5.38
C ALA A 87 5.64 -2.45 6.60
N ASP A 88 4.40 -2.76 6.97
CA ASP A 88 3.64 -2.15 8.06
C ASP A 88 3.29 -0.66 7.92
N THR A 89 3.70 0.04 6.86
CA THR A 89 3.37 1.47 6.66
C THR A 89 2.01 1.66 5.98
N TYR A 90 1.38 2.82 6.18
CA TYR A 90 0.16 3.17 5.45
C TYR A 90 0.49 3.54 3.99
N PRO A 91 -0.19 2.94 2.98
CA PRO A 91 0.12 3.15 1.57
C PRO A 91 -0.35 4.51 1.03
N ASP A 92 0.50 5.20 0.25
CA ASP A 92 0.11 6.39 -0.51
C ASP A 92 -0.41 6.03 -1.91
N VAL A 93 -1.68 5.63 -1.96
CA VAL A 93 -2.34 5.21 -3.22
C VAL A 93 -2.46 6.36 -4.23
N ASN A 94 -2.48 7.61 -3.77
CA ASN A 94 -2.65 8.76 -4.66
C ASN A 94 -1.38 9.18 -5.37
N GLN A 95 -0.21 9.01 -4.74
CA GLN A 95 1.08 9.42 -5.30
C GLN A 95 1.87 8.25 -5.91
N GLU A 96 1.74 7.04 -5.35
CA GLU A 96 2.59 5.89 -5.69
C GLU A 96 1.82 4.76 -6.40
N GLY A 97 0.55 4.96 -6.72
CA GLY A 97 -0.30 3.98 -7.40
C GLY A 97 0.10 3.73 -8.85
N ILE A 98 0.17 2.46 -9.24
CA ILE A 98 0.41 1.97 -10.59
C ILE A 98 -0.88 1.35 -11.11
N ASN A 99 -1.36 1.81 -12.27
CA ASN A 99 -2.52 1.21 -12.92
C ASN A 99 -2.12 -0.08 -13.66
N ILE A 100 -2.81 -1.18 -13.36
CA ILE A 100 -2.65 -2.48 -14.00
C ILE A 100 -3.87 -2.77 -14.86
N GLN A 101 -3.64 -3.08 -16.13
CA GLN A 101 -4.71 -3.44 -17.05
C GLN A 101 -5.18 -4.89 -16.84
N PRO A 102 -6.50 -5.14 -16.89
CA PRO A 102 -7.04 -6.49 -16.83
C PRO A 102 -6.67 -7.28 -18.09
N GLY A 103 -6.65 -8.61 -17.99
CA GLY A 103 -6.48 -9.51 -19.13
C GLY A 103 -5.03 -9.70 -19.61
N SER A 104 -4.05 -9.16 -18.88
CA SER A 104 -2.62 -9.37 -19.15
C SER A 104 -1.84 -9.68 -17.87
N LEU A 105 -0.74 -10.41 -18.00
CA LEU A 105 0.23 -10.59 -16.92
C LEU A 105 1.11 -9.35 -16.84
N THR A 106 1.16 -8.72 -15.67
CA THR A 106 2.02 -7.55 -15.41
C THR A 106 3.12 -7.93 -14.42
N GLU A 107 4.38 -7.84 -14.86
CA GLU A 107 5.55 -8.03 -14.00
C GLU A 107 6.03 -6.65 -13.49
N ILE A 108 6.14 -6.48 -12.17
CA ILE A 108 6.66 -5.25 -11.55
C ILE A 108 8.02 -5.57 -10.93
N LYS A 109 9.09 -4.98 -11.49
CA LYS A 109 10.45 -5.09 -10.94
C LYS A 109 10.70 -3.93 -9.99
N VAL A 110 11.10 -4.25 -8.77
CA VAL A 110 11.28 -3.28 -7.70
C VAL A 110 12.77 -3.07 -7.44
N LYS A 111 13.17 -1.80 -7.35
CA LYS A 111 14.47 -1.37 -6.86
C LYS A 111 14.30 -0.48 -5.63
N THR A 112 14.83 -0.94 -4.51
CA THR A 112 14.88 -0.20 -3.25
C THR A 112 15.97 0.87 -3.28
N ILE A 113 15.60 2.11 -2.98
CA ILE A 113 16.54 3.24 -2.86
C ILE A 113 16.34 3.89 -1.48
N LYS A 114 17.31 3.72 -0.58
CA LYS A 114 17.28 4.32 0.77
C LYS A 114 17.77 5.77 0.74
N HIS A 115 16.93 6.71 1.16
CA HIS A 115 17.32 8.13 1.30
C HIS A 115 17.50 8.54 2.76
N THR A 116 18.75 8.74 3.20
CA THR A 116 19.06 9.19 4.57
C THR A 116 19.32 10.70 4.58
N GLN A 117 18.55 11.45 5.38
CA GLN A 117 18.77 12.89 5.59
C GLN A 117 19.37 13.17 6.98
N LYS A 118 19.97 14.35 7.13
CA LYS A 118 20.53 14.81 8.41
C LYS A 118 19.40 15.29 9.35
N THR A 119 19.71 15.31 10.64
CA THR A 119 18.91 16.01 11.65
C THR A 119 19.00 17.52 11.51
N PRO A 120 18.06 18.27 12.11
CA PRO A 120 18.20 19.70 12.32
C PRO A 120 19.56 20.07 12.94
N PRO A 121 20.20 21.16 12.51
CA PRO A 121 19.71 22.19 11.57
C PRO A 121 19.93 21.88 10.08
N TYR A 122 20.64 20.78 9.75
CA TYR A 122 21.06 20.49 8.37
C TYR A 122 20.06 19.63 7.57
N GLY A 123 18.97 19.21 8.20
CA GLY A 123 17.87 18.50 7.57
C GLY A 123 16.62 18.52 8.44
N ARG A 124 15.57 17.83 8.00
CA ARG A 124 14.24 17.84 8.61
C ARG A 124 13.86 16.51 9.26
N CYS A 125 14.82 15.61 9.43
CA CYS A 125 14.60 14.34 10.11
C CYS A 125 14.62 14.50 11.63
N SER A 126 13.57 14.03 12.31
CA SER A 126 13.49 13.97 13.76
C SER A 126 13.89 12.58 14.27
N PRO A 127 14.73 12.47 15.33
CA PRO A 127 14.95 11.20 16.03
C PRO A 127 13.71 10.79 16.83
N ASP A 128 12.89 11.77 17.19
CA ASP A 128 11.74 11.61 18.09
C ASP A 128 10.46 11.52 17.26
N THR A 129 10.36 10.51 16.41
CA THR A 129 9.10 10.13 15.75
C THR A 129 8.44 8.98 16.51
N PRO A 130 7.10 8.95 16.63
CA PRO A 130 6.43 7.80 17.23
C PRO A 130 6.73 6.55 16.40
N MET A 131 6.87 5.39 17.03
CA MET A 131 7.14 4.14 16.28
C MET A 131 5.94 3.67 15.46
N THR A 132 4.74 3.98 15.95
CA THR A 132 3.48 3.59 15.35
C THR A 132 2.52 4.76 15.29
N ILE A 133 1.65 4.74 14.30
CA ILE A 133 0.58 5.71 14.14
C ILE A 133 -0.75 5.00 13.96
N GLN A 134 -1.80 5.54 14.57
CA GLN A 134 -3.16 5.04 14.41
C GLN A 134 -3.91 5.90 13.41
N LEU A 135 -4.59 5.23 12.49
CA LEU A 135 -5.47 5.82 11.48
C LEU A 135 -6.87 5.21 11.63
N TYR A 136 -7.88 5.81 11.01
CA TYR A 136 -9.22 5.22 10.91
C TYR A 136 -9.16 3.72 10.54
N GLY A 137 -9.81 2.86 11.34
CA GLY A 137 -9.88 1.41 11.08
C GLY A 137 -9.19 0.50 12.10
N SER A 138 -8.88 0.96 13.31
CA SER A 138 -8.36 0.17 14.47
C SER A 138 -6.98 -0.52 14.30
N GLU A 139 -6.37 -0.48 13.13
CA GLU A 139 -5.03 -1.01 12.89
C GLU A 139 -3.94 0.04 13.17
N SER A 140 -2.83 -0.42 13.78
CA SER A 140 -1.62 0.39 13.93
C SER A 140 -0.68 0.18 12.74
N TYR A 141 -0.19 1.30 12.22
CA TYR A 141 0.81 1.32 11.15
C TYR A 141 2.16 1.75 11.70
N ALA A 142 3.25 1.29 11.10
CA ALA A 142 4.56 1.88 11.29
C ALA A 142 4.53 3.34 10.84
N TYR A 143 5.31 4.17 11.53
CA TYR A 143 5.38 5.58 11.19
C TYR A 143 5.89 5.79 9.77
N SER A 144 5.26 6.75 9.09
CA SER A 144 5.75 7.35 7.88
C SER A 144 5.25 8.79 7.86
N GLU A 145 5.96 9.66 7.15
CA GLU A 145 5.51 11.05 6.98
C GLU A 145 4.11 11.11 6.35
N HIS A 146 3.84 10.25 5.37
CA HIS A 146 2.53 10.14 4.73
C HIS A 146 1.44 9.74 5.74
N ALA A 147 1.65 8.69 6.52
CA ALA A 147 0.69 8.28 7.55
C ALA A 147 0.45 9.39 8.59
N CYS A 148 1.50 10.15 8.94
CA CYS A 148 1.37 11.30 9.82
C CYS A 148 0.46 12.39 9.23
N ARG A 149 0.66 12.75 7.96
CA ARG A 149 -0.20 13.72 7.27
C ARG A 149 -1.65 13.23 7.18
N MET A 150 -1.85 11.94 6.95
CA MET A 150 -3.19 11.37 6.99
C MET A 150 -3.80 11.51 8.38
N SER A 151 -3.05 11.22 9.44
CA SER A 151 -3.52 11.37 10.83
C SER A 151 -3.85 12.83 11.18
N THR A 152 -3.03 13.81 10.77
CA THR A 152 -3.31 15.24 11.02
C THR A 152 -4.61 15.68 10.38
N ILE A 153 -4.89 15.22 9.15
CA ILE A 153 -6.17 15.46 8.48
C ILE A 153 -7.34 14.85 9.27
N GLN A 154 -7.19 13.65 9.83
CA GLN A 154 -8.25 12.98 10.61
C GLN A 154 -8.60 13.74 11.90
N ILE A 155 -7.59 14.25 12.60
CA ILE A 155 -7.78 14.97 13.88
C ILE A 155 -7.99 16.47 13.71
N GLY A 156 -7.95 16.99 12.48
CA GLY A 156 -8.07 18.42 12.18
C GLY A 156 -6.87 19.26 12.67
N ALA A 157 -5.68 18.66 12.76
CA ALA A 157 -4.45 19.34 13.16
C ALA A 157 -3.67 19.90 11.94
N SER A 158 -2.77 20.85 12.17
CA SER A 158 -1.92 21.42 11.12
C SER A 158 -0.80 20.45 10.69
N ASP A 159 -0.50 20.40 9.40
CA ASP A 159 0.53 19.53 8.79
C ASP A 159 1.97 19.77 9.29
N ASN A 160 2.23 20.91 9.92
CA ASN A 160 3.55 21.29 10.45
C ASN A 160 4.03 20.43 11.64
N VAL A 161 3.22 19.47 12.10
CA VAL A 161 3.55 18.55 13.19
C VAL A 161 4.31 17.31 12.68
N CYS A 162 4.22 17.00 11.38
CA CYS A 162 4.84 15.81 10.80
C CYS A 162 6.30 16.05 10.40
N ASN A 163 7.21 15.33 11.03
CA ASN A 163 8.64 15.34 10.70
C ASN A 163 9.01 14.11 9.86
N HIS A 164 10.11 14.18 9.12
CA HIS A 164 10.66 12.95 8.55
C HIS A 164 11.25 12.10 9.68
N GLU A 165 11.08 10.79 9.63
CA GLU A 165 11.78 9.88 10.55
C GLU A 165 13.28 9.87 10.26
N LEU A 166 14.10 9.93 11.31
CA LEU A 166 15.52 9.65 11.23
C LEU A 166 15.70 8.20 10.84
N ASN A 167 16.07 8.01 9.59
CA ASN A 167 16.00 6.78 8.83
C ASN A 167 16.85 5.62 9.40
N LEU A 168 16.37 4.95 10.45
CA LEU A 168 16.79 3.58 10.78
C LEU A 168 16.02 2.54 9.93
N ARG A 169 14.84 2.88 9.41
CA ARG A 169 14.01 2.03 8.54
C ARG A 169 13.70 2.79 7.24
N GLY A 170 14.25 2.29 6.13
CA GLY A 170 14.41 2.97 4.83
C GLY A 170 13.16 3.70 4.32
N MET A 171 13.23 5.02 4.07
CA MET A 171 12.38 5.60 3.02
C MET A 171 12.86 5.08 1.67
N GLU A 172 11.99 4.32 0.99
CA GLU A 172 12.26 3.71 -0.31
C GLU A 172 11.45 4.44 -1.38
N LYS A 173 12.11 5.10 -2.33
CA LYS A 173 11.44 5.53 -3.56
C LYS A 173 11.57 4.43 -4.59
N LEU A 174 10.43 3.94 -5.08
CA LEU A 174 10.38 2.97 -6.16
C LEU A 174 10.84 3.63 -7.46
N LYS A 175 11.81 3.00 -8.15
CA LYS A 175 12.03 3.25 -9.58
C LYS A 175 11.57 2.01 -10.33
N ILE A 176 10.54 2.18 -11.17
CA ILE A 176 10.11 1.18 -12.13
C ILE A 176 11.02 1.36 -13.35
N GLU A 177 11.68 0.30 -13.79
CA GLU A 177 12.51 0.26 -15.01
C GLU A 177 11.72 -0.27 -16.20
#